data_AF-X1CER5-F1
#
_entry.id   AF-X1CER5-F1
#
_cell.length_a   1.000
_cell.length_b   1.000
_cell.length_c   1.000
_cell.angle_alpha   90.00
_cell.angle_beta   90.00
_cell.angle_gamma   90.00
#
_symmetry.space_group_name_H-M   'P 1'
#
loop_
_entity.id
_entity.type
_entity.pdbx_description
1 polymer ?
#
loop_
_entity_poly.entity_id
_entity_poly.type
_entity_poly.pdbx_seq_one_letter_code
_entity_poly.pdbx_strand_id
1 'polypeptide(L)'
;VGENIGECPDERDRVELCFEVGVFGVKQIRYLLGEIFKLTGYEESFNSFPAIAAHVSAYARIYLWQLMQQAGEGNYFYCDTDSLIVNEVGLCNLQNQIDSNRLGALKIVETTAQLNIRGLKDYSIGTKQVIKGIRKNAVEIEDGVYEQEQWPSFKGLLRSSNTDVYTVKKVTKTLSRKYTKGHVELNGLIVPLHLDEPVDYPAQLF
;
A
#
# COMPACT_ATOMS: atom_id res chain seq x y z
N VAL A 1 -18.42 -9.74 9.89
CA VAL A 1 -18.49 -10.32 11.25
C VAL A 1 -18.96 -11.78 11.11
N GLY A 2 -18.81 -12.66 12.10
CA GLY A 2 -19.32 -14.04 12.00
C GLY A 2 -20.54 -14.20 12.90
N GLU A 3 -21.65 -14.66 12.35
CA GLU A 3 -22.82 -15.10 13.11
C GLU A 3 -22.66 -16.60 13.39
N ASN A 4 -22.62 -17.02 14.67
CA ASN A 4 -22.57 -18.44 15.01
C ASN A 4 -23.90 -19.09 14.58
N ILE A 5 -23.82 -20.14 13.78
CA ILE A 5 -24.98 -20.87 13.25
C ILE A 5 -25.01 -22.34 13.69
N GLY A 6 -24.10 -22.76 14.57
CA GLY A 6 -24.09 -24.11 15.14
C GLY A 6 -22.72 -24.62 15.60
N GLU A 7 -22.73 -25.84 16.12
CA GLU A 7 -21.55 -26.60 16.54
C GLU A 7 -21.17 -27.66 15.49
N CYS A 8 -19.87 -27.92 15.36
CA CYS A 8 -19.27 -28.90 14.45
C CYS A 8 -17.91 -29.42 15.00
N PRO A 9 -17.87 -30.09 16.16
CA PRO A 9 -16.65 -30.37 16.93
C PRO A 9 -15.57 -31.21 16.22
N ASP A 10 -15.93 -31.98 15.19
CA ASP A 10 -15.02 -32.87 14.45
C ASP A 10 -14.71 -32.38 13.02
N GLU A 11 -15.20 -31.19 12.66
CA GLU A 11 -14.96 -30.61 11.35
C GLU A 11 -13.65 -29.82 11.32
N ARG A 12 -12.88 -29.97 10.24
CA ARG A 12 -11.65 -29.20 10.04
C ARG A 12 -11.96 -27.71 9.86
N ASP A 13 -11.11 -26.88 10.45
CA ASP A 13 -11.12 -25.44 10.23
C ASP A 13 -10.99 -25.13 8.74
N ARG A 14 -11.95 -24.39 8.18
CA ARG A 14 -11.97 -24.01 6.75
C ARG A 14 -13.00 -22.93 6.46
N VAL A 15 -12.97 -22.37 5.25
CA VAL A 15 -14.03 -21.51 4.71
C VAL A 15 -14.60 -22.13 3.46
N GLU A 16 -15.93 -22.27 3.41
CA GLU A 16 -16.66 -22.76 2.24
C GLU A 16 -17.48 -21.65 1.60
N LEU A 17 -17.57 -21.69 0.26
CA LEU A 17 -18.49 -20.88 -0.52
C LEU A 17 -19.76 -21.70 -0.75
N CYS A 18 -20.89 -21.20 -0.25
CA CYS A 18 -22.20 -21.82 -0.39
C CYS A 18 -23.02 -21.08 -1.44
N PHE A 19 -23.72 -21.85 -2.27
CA PHE A 19 -24.67 -21.37 -3.27
C PHE A 19 -26.07 -21.83 -2.87
N GLU A 20 -27.04 -20.92 -2.97
CA GLU A 20 -28.44 -21.23 -2.70
C GLU A 20 -29.23 -21.08 -4.00
N VAL A 21 -29.98 -22.12 -4.35
CA VAL A 21 -30.77 -22.14 -5.59
C VAL A 21 -31.80 -21.01 -5.56
N GLY A 22 -31.82 -20.18 -6.61
CA GLY A 22 -32.76 -19.05 -6.72
C GLY A 22 -32.32 -17.77 -6.02
N VAL A 23 -31.14 -17.73 -5.38
CA VAL A 23 -30.59 -16.53 -4.74
C VAL A 23 -29.39 -16.00 -5.54
N PHE A 24 -29.42 -14.71 -5.88
CA PHE A 24 -28.26 -14.03 -6.45
C PHE A 24 -27.26 -13.67 -5.34
N GLY A 25 -26.10 -14.32 -5.35
CA GLY A 25 -25.00 -14.04 -4.43
C GLY A 25 -24.33 -15.31 -3.91
N VAL A 26 -23.17 -15.15 -3.29
CA VAL A 26 -22.47 -16.24 -2.61
C VAL A 26 -22.54 -16.02 -1.10
N LYS A 27 -22.85 -17.08 -0.35
CA LYS A 27 -22.70 -17.09 1.11
C LYS A 27 -21.35 -17.72 1.44
N GLN A 28 -20.73 -17.29 2.54
CA GLN A 28 -19.54 -17.96 3.06
C GLN A 28 -19.82 -18.44 4.47
N ILE A 29 -19.44 -19.68 4.76
CA ILE A 29 -19.44 -20.25 6.11
C ILE A 29 -18.00 -20.54 6.51
N ARG A 30 -17.69 -20.39 7.80
CA ARG A 30 -16.40 -20.69 8.38
C ARG A 30 -16.57 -21.74 9.47
N TYR A 31 -15.85 -22.83 9.33
CA TYR A 31 -15.64 -23.81 10.39
C TYR A 31 -14.40 -23.35 11.16
N LEU A 32 -14.53 -23.17 12.47
CA LEU A 32 -13.44 -22.71 13.32
C LEU A 32 -13.65 -23.21 14.75
N LEU A 33 -12.67 -23.94 15.30
CA LEU A 33 -12.65 -24.39 16.70
C LEU A 33 -13.88 -25.23 17.10
N GLY A 34 -14.39 -26.05 16.19
CA GLY A 34 -15.57 -26.87 16.45
C GLY A 34 -16.90 -26.12 16.39
N GLU A 35 -16.91 -24.89 15.86
CA GLU A 35 -18.11 -24.09 15.63
C GLU A 35 -18.22 -23.67 14.15
N ILE A 36 -19.44 -23.45 13.69
CA ILE A 36 -19.72 -22.96 12.33
C ILE A 36 -20.30 -21.55 12.39
N PHE A 37 -19.67 -20.65 11.62
CA PHE A 37 -20.05 -19.25 11.53
C PHE A 37 -20.48 -18.88 10.12
N LYS A 38 -21.64 -18.26 9.96
CA LYS A 38 -22.00 -17.55 8.74
C LYS A 38 -21.24 -16.24 8.69
N LEU A 39 -20.43 -16.06 7.65
CA LEU A 39 -19.69 -14.83 7.43
C LEU A 39 -20.65 -13.77 6.87
N THR A 40 -21.12 -12.89 7.74
CA THR A 40 -21.80 -11.67 7.34
C THR A 40 -20.75 -10.66 6.88
N GLY A 41 -21.15 -9.76 5.97
CA GLY A 41 -20.25 -8.77 5.38
C GLY A 41 -19.52 -7.91 6.41
N TYR A 42 -18.70 -7.00 5.89
CA TYR A 42 -18.18 -5.90 6.71
C TYR A 42 -19.22 -4.79 6.65
N GLU A 43 -19.82 -4.47 7.79
CA GLU A 43 -20.53 -3.21 7.96
C GLU A 43 -19.57 -2.19 8.55
N GLU A 44 -19.77 -0.93 8.19
CA GLU A 44 -19.13 0.18 8.87
C GLU A 44 -19.48 0.14 10.36
N SER A 45 -18.48 0.27 11.22
CA SER A 45 -18.74 0.35 12.66
C SER A 45 -19.67 1.53 12.95
N PHE A 46 -20.58 1.38 13.92
CA PHE A 46 -21.51 2.45 14.31
C PHE A 46 -20.81 3.79 14.60
N ASN A 47 -19.59 3.72 15.16
CA ASN A 47 -18.77 4.90 15.48
C ASN A 47 -17.74 5.22 14.39
N SER A 48 -17.86 4.63 13.20
CA SER A 48 -16.97 4.96 12.09
C SER A 48 -17.33 6.33 11.54
N PHE A 49 -16.30 7.16 11.32
CA PHE A 49 -16.47 8.47 10.70
C PHE A 49 -15.35 8.70 9.68
N PRO A 50 -15.49 8.12 8.46
CA PRO A 50 -14.47 8.16 7.42
C PRO A 50 -13.99 9.58 7.06
N ALA A 51 -14.83 10.59 7.28
CA ALA A 51 -14.50 12.00 7.05
C ALA A 51 -13.26 12.46 7.83
N ILE A 52 -13.03 11.98 9.07
CA ILE A 52 -11.82 12.31 9.83
C ILE A 52 -10.57 11.75 9.13
N ALA A 53 -10.59 10.48 8.75
CA ALA A 53 -9.45 9.84 8.09
C ALA A 53 -9.15 10.48 6.72
N ALA A 54 -10.20 10.84 5.99
CA ALA A 54 -10.10 11.58 4.73
C ALA A 54 -9.46 12.97 4.95
N HIS A 55 -9.92 13.71 5.96
CA HIS A 55 -9.39 15.04 6.29
C HIS A 55 -7.91 14.98 6.68
N VAL A 56 -7.53 14.07 7.58
CA VAL A 56 -6.13 13.87 7.99
C VAL A 56 -5.24 13.54 6.78
N SER A 57 -5.70 12.64 5.92
CA SER A 57 -4.96 12.23 4.72
C SER A 57 -4.82 13.37 3.71
N ALA A 58 -5.85 14.20 3.54
CA ALA A 58 -5.82 15.37 2.67
C ALA A 58 -4.85 16.43 3.21
N TYR A 59 -4.93 16.72 4.51
CA TYR A 59 -4.02 17.65 5.18
C TYR A 59 -2.56 17.22 5.03
N ALA A 60 -2.25 15.94 5.28
CA ALA A 60 -0.89 15.42 5.12
C ALA A 60 -0.34 15.59 3.69
N ARG A 61 -1.17 15.36 2.67
CA ARG A 61 -0.79 15.59 1.26
C ARG A 61 -0.53 17.06 0.96
N ILE A 62 -1.40 17.96 1.41
CA ILE A 62 -1.24 19.40 1.21
C ILE A 62 0.03 19.90 1.92
N TYR A 63 0.27 19.43 3.15
CA TYR A 63 1.48 19.78 3.90
C TYR A 63 2.74 19.30 3.19
N LEU A 64 2.77 18.05 2.72
CA LEU A 64 3.90 17.53 1.95
C LEU A 64 4.14 18.35 0.68
N TRP A 65 3.08 18.76 -0.02
CA TRP A 65 3.18 19.64 -1.17
C TRP A 65 3.75 21.02 -0.80
N GLN A 66 3.30 21.63 0.31
CA GLN A 66 3.88 22.89 0.79
C GLN A 66 5.38 22.78 1.08
N LEU A 67 5.83 21.66 1.64
CA LEU A 67 7.25 21.38 1.84
C LEU A 67 8.01 21.24 0.51
N MET A 68 7.41 20.62 -0.51
CA MET A 68 8.01 20.55 -1.85
C MET A 68 8.13 21.95 -2.48
N GLN A 69 7.09 22.79 -2.34
CA GLN A 69 7.14 24.19 -2.78
C GLN A 69 8.25 24.97 -2.05
N GLN A 70 8.39 24.75 -0.74
CA GLN A 70 9.44 25.39 0.07
C GLN A 70 10.84 24.90 -0.31
N ALA A 71 11.04 23.60 -0.54
CA ALA A 71 12.30 23.06 -1.04
C ALA A 71 12.70 23.68 -2.38
N GLY A 72 11.70 24.02 -3.20
CA GLY A 72 11.87 24.61 -4.52
C GLY A 72 11.90 23.55 -5.61
N GLU A 73 11.40 23.91 -6.79
CA GLU A 73 11.39 23.05 -7.97
C GLU A 73 12.81 22.58 -8.32
N GLY A 74 12.96 21.29 -8.62
CA GLY A 74 14.25 20.67 -8.91
C GLY A 74 15.10 20.30 -7.69
N ASN A 75 14.70 20.70 -6.47
CA ASN A 75 15.44 20.39 -5.24
C ASN A 75 14.88 19.20 -4.44
N TYR A 76 13.79 18.59 -4.90
CA TYR A 76 13.24 17.34 -4.36
C TYR A 76 13.23 16.27 -5.46
N PHE A 77 13.60 15.04 -5.10
CA PHE A 77 13.74 13.92 -6.03
C PHE A 77 12.67 12.85 -5.84
N TYR A 78 12.16 12.70 -4.63
CA TYR A 78 11.19 11.65 -4.29
C TYR A 78 10.38 12.01 -3.06
N CYS A 79 9.14 11.54 -3.01
CA CYS A 79 8.28 11.65 -1.84
C CYS A 79 7.52 10.35 -1.58
N ASP A 80 7.35 9.97 -0.31
CA ASP A 80 6.50 8.84 0.08
C ASP A 80 5.85 9.11 1.42
N THR A 81 4.54 9.39 1.37
CA THR A 81 3.62 9.60 2.51
C THR A 81 3.98 10.77 3.43
N ASP A 82 5.13 10.72 4.09
CA ASP A 82 5.60 11.60 5.15
C ASP A 82 7.11 11.93 5.02
N SER A 83 7.70 11.63 3.86
CA SER A 83 9.14 11.81 3.61
C SER A 83 9.41 12.51 2.27
N LEU A 84 10.50 13.28 2.24
CA LEU A 84 11.08 13.88 1.04
C LEU A 84 12.57 13.51 0.95
N ILE A 85 13.01 13.19 -0.26
CA ILE A 85 14.44 13.14 -0.58
C ILE A 85 14.78 14.43 -1.34
N VAL A 86 15.71 15.21 -0.81
CA VAL A 86 16.09 16.53 -1.33
C VAL A 86 17.60 16.62 -1.53
N ASN A 87 18.03 17.58 -2.34
CA ASN A 87 19.43 17.98 -2.41
C ASN A 87 19.79 18.97 -1.28
N GLU A 88 21.04 19.43 -1.25
CA GLU A 88 21.54 20.38 -0.25
C GLU A 88 20.80 21.73 -0.27
N VAL A 89 20.42 22.22 -1.45
CA VAL A 89 19.67 23.48 -1.59
C VAL A 89 18.27 23.33 -0.99
N GLY A 90 17.56 22.25 -1.31
CA GLY A 90 16.26 21.94 -0.74
C GLY A 90 16.32 21.74 0.77
N LEU A 91 17.37 21.08 1.28
CA LEU A 91 17.60 20.92 2.71
C LEU A 91 17.80 22.29 3.40
N CYS A 92 18.62 23.17 2.80
CA CYS A 92 18.83 24.52 3.29
C CYS A 92 17.52 25.32 3.31
N ASN A 93 16.71 25.23 2.27
CA ASN A 93 15.41 25.91 2.20
C ASN A 93 14.42 25.41 3.27
N LEU A 94 14.53 24.13 3.67
CA LEU A 94 13.67 23.49 4.67
C LEU A 94 14.15 23.65 6.12
N GLN A 95 15.28 24.31 6.38
CA GLN A 95 15.91 24.35 7.70
C GLN A 95 14.97 24.72 8.86
N ASN A 96 14.00 25.61 8.63
CA ASN A 96 13.11 26.14 9.68
C ASN A 96 12.02 25.12 10.07
N GLN A 97 11.83 24.10 9.24
CA GLN A 97 10.94 22.99 9.51
C GLN A 97 11.66 21.85 10.23
N ILE A 98 12.99 21.86 10.32
CA ILE A 98 13.78 20.75 10.88
C ILE A 98 13.89 20.87 12.39
N ASP A 99 13.41 19.85 13.10
CA ASP A 99 13.55 19.67 14.53
C ASP A 99 13.32 18.18 14.85
N SER A 100 14.26 17.54 15.54
CA SER A 100 14.19 16.09 15.79
C SER A 100 13.18 15.69 16.88
N ASN A 101 12.69 16.64 17.67
CA ASN A 101 11.91 16.41 18.89
C ASN A 101 10.53 17.06 18.84
N ARG A 102 10.35 18.11 18.04
CA ARG A 102 9.07 18.80 17.87
C ARG A 102 8.10 17.98 17.03
N LEU A 103 6.89 17.76 17.56
CA LEU A 103 5.83 17.06 16.84
C LEU A 103 5.48 17.79 15.52
N GLY A 104 5.41 17.05 14.43
CA GLY A 104 5.11 17.56 13.09
C GLY A 104 6.28 18.23 12.36
N ALA A 105 7.45 18.35 13.00
CA ALA A 105 8.66 18.84 12.37
C ALA A 105 9.36 17.76 11.53
N LEU A 106 10.23 18.21 10.64
CA LEU A 106 11.07 17.34 9.82
C LEU A 106 12.29 16.85 10.60
N LYS A 107 12.65 15.60 10.37
CA LYS A 107 13.88 15.00 10.88
C LYS A 107 14.75 14.55 9.72
N ILE A 108 16.05 14.83 9.79
CA ILE A 108 17.03 14.25 8.88
C ILE A 108 17.23 12.79 9.29
N VAL A 109 16.80 11.86 8.43
CA VAL A 109 16.87 10.41 8.68
C VAL A 109 18.17 9.82 8.15
N GLU A 110 18.62 10.27 6.97
CA GLU A 110 19.74 9.69 6.24
C GLU A 110 20.30 10.71 5.25
N THR A 111 21.63 10.69 5.03
CA THR A 111 22.33 11.50 4.03
C THR A 111 23.15 10.57 3.14
N THR A 112 23.19 10.83 1.84
CA THR A 112 23.92 10.01 0.86
C THR A 112 24.54 10.87 -0.23
N ALA A 113 25.66 10.41 -0.78
CA ALA A 113 26.25 10.99 -1.99
C ALA A 113 25.63 10.42 -3.28
N GLN A 114 24.95 9.27 -3.21
CA GLN A 114 24.37 8.61 -4.37
C GLN A 114 22.95 8.09 -4.06
N LEU A 115 22.04 8.39 -4.98
CA LEU A 115 20.65 7.96 -4.98
C LEU A 115 20.31 7.43 -6.37
N ASN A 116 19.68 6.26 -6.43
CA ASN A 116 19.14 5.73 -7.68
C ASN A 116 17.67 5.38 -7.45
N ILE A 117 16.77 6.08 -8.16
CA ILE A 117 15.32 5.89 -8.09
C ILE A 117 14.88 5.22 -9.39
N ARG A 118 14.27 4.04 -9.27
CA ARG A 118 13.75 3.26 -10.40
C ARG A 118 12.22 3.34 -10.49
N GLY A 119 11.57 3.71 -9.39
CA GLY A 119 10.13 3.91 -9.35
C GLY A 119 9.57 4.04 -7.93
N LEU A 120 8.27 3.81 -7.80
CA LEU A 120 7.55 3.94 -6.53
C LEU A 120 8.00 2.87 -5.54
N LYS A 121 8.61 3.32 -4.44
CA LYS A 121 9.21 2.47 -3.41
C LYS A 121 10.20 1.46 -4.03
N ASP A 122 10.92 1.88 -5.08
CA ASP A 122 12.03 1.16 -5.70
C ASP A 122 13.20 2.13 -5.88
N TYR A 123 14.07 2.20 -4.88
CA TYR A 123 15.26 3.06 -4.88
C TYR A 123 16.38 2.47 -4.02
N SER A 124 17.61 2.94 -4.27
CA SER A 124 18.80 2.57 -3.50
C SER A 124 19.56 3.80 -3.02
N ILE A 125 20.00 3.73 -1.77
CA ILE A 125 20.75 4.77 -1.05
C ILE A 125 21.99 4.10 -0.48
N GLY A 126 23.16 4.37 -1.06
CA GLY A 126 24.39 3.64 -0.71
C GLY A 126 24.20 2.12 -0.81
N THR A 127 24.33 1.41 0.31
CA THR A 127 24.13 -0.06 0.40
C THR A 127 22.69 -0.46 0.68
N LYS A 128 21.81 0.48 1.02
CA LYS A 128 20.41 0.23 1.36
C LYS A 128 19.59 0.14 0.08
N GLN A 129 18.81 -0.93 -0.04
CA GLN A 129 17.81 -1.09 -1.10
C GLN A 129 16.41 -1.10 -0.51
N VAL A 130 15.51 -0.33 -1.13
CA VAL A 130 14.09 -0.28 -0.80
C VAL A 130 13.34 -0.69 -2.06
N ILE A 131 12.71 -1.86 -2.03
CA ILE A 131 11.96 -2.39 -3.18
C ILE A 131 10.60 -2.90 -2.69
N LYS A 132 9.52 -2.34 -3.24
CA LYS A 132 8.15 -2.66 -2.83
C LYS A 132 7.84 -4.14 -3.02
N GLY A 133 7.42 -4.79 -1.94
CA GLY A 133 6.97 -6.18 -1.98
C GLY A 133 8.10 -7.21 -2.04
N ILE A 134 9.35 -6.77 -2.08
CA ILE A 134 10.54 -7.62 -1.98
C ILE A 134 11.08 -7.55 -0.56
N ARG A 135 11.32 -8.71 0.03
CA ARG A 135 11.87 -8.81 1.40
C ARG A 135 13.37 -8.51 1.41
N LYS A 136 13.88 -8.05 2.54
CA LYS A 136 15.32 -7.79 2.72
C LYS A 136 16.21 -9.02 2.50
N ASN A 137 15.68 -10.22 2.73
CA ASN A 137 16.37 -11.50 2.55
C ASN A 137 15.97 -12.22 1.26
N ALA A 138 15.25 -11.56 0.35
CA ALA A 138 14.97 -12.12 -0.96
C ALA A 138 16.27 -12.26 -1.76
N VAL A 139 16.36 -13.31 -2.57
CA VAL A 139 17.52 -13.56 -3.43
C VAL A 139 17.16 -13.13 -4.84
N GLU A 140 17.95 -12.23 -5.41
CA GLU A 140 17.85 -11.90 -6.84
C GLU A 140 18.44 -13.05 -7.65
N ILE A 141 17.58 -13.73 -8.42
CA ILE A 141 17.97 -14.90 -9.22
C ILE A 141 18.29 -14.50 -10.67
N GLU A 142 17.67 -13.43 -11.16
CA GLU A 142 17.94 -12.76 -12.44
C GLU A 142 17.65 -11.26 -12.26
N ASP A 143 18.10 -10.39 -13.16
CA ASP A 143 17.87 -8.94 -13.05
C ASP A 143 16.35 -8.63 -12.94
N GLY A 144 15.96 -8.03 -11.81
CA GLY A 144 14.56 -7.72 -11.54
C GLY A 144 13.68 -8.92 -11.16
N VAL A 145 14.26 -10.10 -10.96
CA VAL A 145 13.57 -11.33 -10.59
C VAL A 145 14.06 -11.82 -9.22
N TYR A 146 13.16 -11.83 -8.25
CA TYR A 146 13.48 -12.15 -6.86
C TYR A 146 12.74 -13.40 -6.39
N GLU A 147 13.46 -14.34 -5.78
CA GLU A 147 12.88 -15.45 -5.02
C GLU A 147 12.76 -15.05 -3.55
N GLN A 148 11.59 -15.26 -2.96
CA GLN A 148 11.38 -15.05 -1.52
C GLN A 148 10.35 -16.00 -0.93
N GLU A 149 10.33 -16.07 0.41
CA GLU A 149 9.33 -16.82 1.14
C GLU A 149 7.99 -16.08 1.22
N GLN A 150 6.90 -16.82 0.98
CA GLN A 150 5.53 -16.43 1.22
C GLN A 150 4.99 -17.19 2.42
N TRP A 151 4.68 -16.42 3.44
CA TRP A 151 4.11 -16.92 4.69
C TRP A 151 2.59 -16.86 4.59
N PRO A 152 1.88 -17.97 4.79
CA PRO A 152 0.43 -17.99 4.67
C PRO A 152 -0.21 -17.16 5.77
N SER A 153 -1.19 -16.33 5.40
CA SER A 153 -2.06 -15.66 6.37
C SER A 153 -3.06 -16.67 6.95
N PHE A 154 -3.60 -16.40 8.14
CA PHE A 154 -4.65 -17.25 8.73
C PHE A 154 -5.85 -17.45 7.78
N LYS A 155 -6.30 -16.38 7.13
CA LYS A 155 -7.34 -16.44 6.08
C LYS A 155 -6.90 -17.30 4.88
N GLY A 156 -5.63 -17.23 4.51
CA GLY A 156 -5.05 -18.06 3.45
C GLY A 156 -5.02 -19.53 3.82
N LEU A 157 -4.68 -19.86 5.07
CA LEU A 157 -4.74 -21.22 5.60
C LEU A 157 -6.16 -21.75 5.56
N LEU A 158 -7.15 -21.02 6.09
CA LEU A 158 -8.56 -21.44 6.10
C LEU A 158 -9.17 -21.66 4.70
N ARG A 159 -8.57 -21.10 3.64
CA ARG A 159 -8.96 -21.36 2.25
C ARG A 159 -8.19 -22.50 1.61
N SER A 160 -7.13 -22.97 2.24
CA SER A 160 -6.37 -24.12 1.77
C SER A 160 -7.07 -25.42 2.20
N SER A 161 -6.87 -26.48 1.42
CA SER A 161 -7.43 -27.81 1.70
C SER A 161 -6.73 -28.52 2.87
N ASN A 162 -5.72 -27.91 3.50
CA ASN A 162 -4.87 -28.54 4.50
C ASN A 162 -4.50 -27.55 5.62
N THR A 163 -5.48 -27.24 6.46
CA THR A 163 -5.38 -26.23 7.54
C THR A 163 -4.51 -26.65 8.71
N ASP A 164 -4.26 -27.96 8.86
CA ASP A 164 -3.39 -28.53 9.89
C ASP A 164 -1.89 -28.37 9.57
N VAL A 165 -1.53 -27.86 8.38
CA VAL A 165 -0.13 -27.73 7.94
C VAL A 165 0.22 -26.28 7.63
N TYR A 166 1.12 -25.71 8.44
CA TYR A 166 1.70 -24.39 8.17
C TYR A 166 2.88 -24.51 7.19
N THR A 167 2.63 -24.37 5.88
CA THR A 167 3.70 -24.43 4.87
C THR A 167 4.13 -23.04 4.39
N VAL A 168 5.41 -22.72 4.59
CA VAL A 168 6.06 -21.57 3.93
C VAL A 168 6.41 -21.97 2.50
N LYS A 169 5.95 -21.18 1.52
CA LYS A 169 6.21 -21.43 0.10
C LYS A 169 7.27 -20.48 -0.43
N LYS A 170 8.07 -20.91 -1.39
CA LYS A 170 8.88 -19.99 -2.20
C LYS A 170 8.02 -19.41 -3.32
N VAL A 171 8.20 -18.12 -3.60
CA VAL A 171 7.52 -17.41 -4.67
C VAL A 171 8.53 -16.54 -5.41
N THR A 172 8.40 -16.52 -6.74
CA THR A 172 9.16 -15.64 -7.61
C THR A 172 8.39 -14.34 -7.86
N LYS A 173 9.07 -13.20 -7.79
CA LYS A 173 8.55 -11.87 -8.03
C LYS A 173 9.35 -11.22 -9.15
N THR A 174 8.68 -10.92 -10.25
CA THR A 174 9.25 -10.18 -11.38
C THR A 174 8.84 -8.72 -11.30
N LEU A 175 9.82 -7.82 -11.29
CA LEU A 175 9.62 -6.38 -11.26
C LEU A 175 9.79 -5.81 -12.66
N SER A 176 8.71 -5.28 -13.23
CA SER A 176 8.77 -4.65 -14.56
C SER A 176 9.45 -3.28 -14.56
N ARG A 177 9.56 -2.62 -13.39
CA ARG A 177 10.05 -1.25 -13.21
C ARG A 177 9.40 -0.20 -14.14
N LYS A 178 8.24 -0.52 -14.73
CA LYS A 178 7.50 0.39 -15.60
C LYS A 178 6.70 1.38 -14.74
N TYR A 179 6.96 2.67 -14.89
CA TYR A 179 6.17 3.72 -14.26
C TYR A 179 4.87 3.94 -15.05
N THR A 180 3.71 3.80 -14.41
CA THR A 180 2.39 3.87 -15.06
C THR A 180 1.49 4.99 -14.54
N LYS A 181 1.99 5.84 -13.64
CA LYS A 181 1.19 6.88 -12.98
C LYS A 181 1.39 8.30 -13.55
N GLY A 182 2.09 8.38 -14.68
CA GLY A 182 2.51 9.63 -15.30
C GLY A 182 3.50 9.35 -16.44
N HIS A 183 3.83 10.38 -17.19
CA HIS A 183 4.84 10.34 -18.24
C HIS A 183 6.20 10.69 -17.64
N VAL A 184 7.15 9.77 -17.76
CA VAL A 184 8.53 10.00 -17.29
C VAL A 184 9.30 10.67 -18.41
N GLU A 185 9.79 11.89 -18.17
CA GLU A 185 10.65 12.63 -19.08
C GLU A 185 12.09 12.10 -19.07
N LEU A 186 12.89 12.52 -20.04
CA LEU A 186 14.30 12.10 -20.18
C LEU A 186 15.17 12.48 -18.97
N ASN A 187 14.81 13.55 -18.26
CA ASN A 187 15.46 14.02 -17.04
C ASN A 187 14.97 13.27 -15.77
N GLY A 188 14.02 12.34 -15.90
CA GLY A 188 13.43 11.60 -14.80
C GLY A 188 12.25 12.30 -14.11
N LEU A 189 11.85 13.50 -14.54
CA LEU A 189 10.64 14.16 -14.04
C LEU A 189 9.39 13.41 -14.47
N ILE A 190 8.35 13.45 -13.64
CA ILE A 190 7.08 12.79 -13.90
C ILE A 190 6.03 13.85 -14.17
N VAL A 191 5.51 13.88 -15.39
CA VAL A 191 4.35 14.69 -15.78
C VAL A 191 3.08 13.89 -15.49
N PRO A 192 2.08 14.48 -14.81
CA PRO A 192 0.83 13.78 -14.50
C PRO A 192 0.09 13.36 -15.78
N LEU A 193 -0.67 12.27 -15.68
CA LEU A 193 -1.61 11.89 -16.73
C LEU A 193 -2.72 12.96 -16.80
N HIS A 194 -3.00 13.45 -18.00
CA HIS A 194 -4.15 14.31 -18.25
C HIS A 194 -5.40 13.43 -18.43
N LEU A 195 -6.43 13.69 -17.62
CA LEU A 195 -7.74 13.09 -17.81
C LEU A 195 -8.55 14.02 -18.71
N ASP A 196 -8.60 13.72 -20.00
CA ASP A 196 -9.48 14.42 -20.94
C ASP A 196 -10.90 13.86 -20.80
N GLU A 197 -11.56 14.16 -19.68
CA GLU A 197 -13.00 13.92 -19.57
C GLU A 197 -13.75 15.04 -20.30
N PRO A 198 -14.57 14.74 -21.33
CA PRO A 198 -15.48 15.74 -21.87
C PRO A 198 -16.48 16.09 -20.78
N VAL A 199 -16.37 17.30 -20.24
CA VAL A 199 -17.35 17.85 -19.29
C VAL A 199 -18.58 18.25 -20.11
N ASP A 200 -19.53 17.33 -20.25
CA ASP A 200 -20.89 17.70 -20.63
C ASP A 200 -21.48 18.51 -19.48
N TYR A 201 -21.41 19.83 -19.57
CA TYR A 201 -22.17 20.69 -18.67
C TYR A 201 -23.65 20.43 -18.92
N PRO A 202 -24.43 19.91 -17.96
CA PRO A 202 -25.87 19.97 -18.08
C PRO A 202 -26.23 21.45 -18.21
N ALA A 203 -27.00 21.78 -19.25
CA ALA A 203 -27.48 23.14 -19.47
C ALA A 203 -28.05 23.65 -18.14
N GLN A 204 -27.43 24.70 -17.60
CA GLN A 204 -27.97 25.39 -16.43
C GLN A 204 -29.35 25.90 -16.85
N LEU A 205 -30.39 25.25 -16.32
CA LEU A 205 -31.76 25.75 -16.42
C LEU A 205 -31.81 27.03 -15.58
N PHE A 206 -31.68 28.16 -16.27
CA PHE A 206 -32.14 29.46 -15.78
C PHE A 206 -33.65 29.58 -16.02
#